data_AF-A0A6M4BNB5-F1
#
_entry.id   AF-A0A6M4BNB5-F1
#
_cell.length_a   1.000
_cell.length_b   1.000
_cell.length_c   1.000
_cell.angle_alpha   90.00
_cell.angle_beta   90.00
_cell.angle_gamma   90.00
#
_symmetry.space_group_name_H-M   'P 1'
#
loop_
_entity.id
_entity.type
_entity.pdbx_description
1 polymer ?
#
loop_
_entity_poly.entity_id
_entity_poly.type
_entity_poly.pdbx_seq_one_letter_code
_entity_poly.pdbx_strand_id
1 'polypeptide(L)'
;CFVLFFQAILFYVPRYLWKTWEGGRIKMLVLDLNCPIVGEDCKADRKKLLVDYFHSNLHTQNFYAFRFFICEVLNFINVVGQIFFMDFFLDGEFPTYGSDVVSFTEMEPEDRVDPMARVFPKVTKCTFHKYGPSGTVQKLDGLCVLPLNIVNEKIY
;
A
#
# COMPACT_ATOMS: atom_id res chain seq x y z
N CYS A 1 7.30 -7.63 8.18
CA CYS A 1 5.85 -8.00 8.19
C CYS A 1 4.93 -6.97 8.83
N PHE A 2 5.17 -6.46 10.03
CA PHE A 2 4.24 -5.50 10.67
C PHE A 2 4.01 -4.21 9.89
N VAL A 3 5.06 -3.68 9.27
CA VAL A 3 5.01 -2.47 8.44
C VAL A 3 4.07 -2.67 7.25
N LEU A 4 4.32 -3.66 6.39
CA LEU A 4 3.45 -3.99 5.25
C LEU A 4 1.99 -4.23 5.65
N PHE A 5 1.75 -4.89 6.79
CA PHE A 5 0.40 -5.10 7.30
C PHE A 5 -0.29 -3.78 7.67
N PHE A 6 0.42 -2.88 8.34
CA PHE A 6 -0.07 -1.55 8.64
C PHE A 6 -0.35 -0.72 7.38
N GLN A 7 0.51 -0.81 6.37
CA GLN A 7 0.30 -0.16 5.07
C GLN A 7 -0.96 -0.70 4.38
N ALA A 8 -1.17 -2.02 4.39
CA ALA A 8 -2.37 -2.63 3.82
C ALA A 8 -3.65 -2.14 4.52
N ILE A 9 -3.63 -1.99 5.85
CA ILE A 9 -4.75 -1.40 6.60
C ILE A 9 -4.99 0.04 6.15
N LEU A 10 -3.93 0.86 6.08
CA LEU A 10 -4.05 2.25 5.67
C LEU A 10 -4.63 2.38 4.25
N PHE A 11 -4.25 1.54 3.30
CA PHE A 11 -4.85 1.52 1.96
C PHE A 11 -6.32 1.06 1.95
N TYR A 12 -6.73 0.27 2.93
CA TYR A 12 -8.12 -0.16 3.05
C TYR A 12 -9.05 0.94 3.61
N VAL A 13 -8.53 1.86 4.42
CA VAL A 13 -9.33 2.90 5.11
C VAL A 13 -10.14 3.77 4.14
N PRO A 14 -9.57 4.38 3.07
CA PRO A 14 -10.36 5.21 2.16
C PRO A 14 -11.48 4.43 1.46
N ARG A 15 -11.21 3.18 1.07
CA ARG A 15 -12.19 2.29 0.46
C ARG A 15 -13.34 1.97 1.43
N TYR A 16 -13.01 1.71 2.68
CA TYR A 16 -14.00 1.43 3.72
C TYR A 16 -14.88 2.67 4.00
N LEU A 17 -14.28 3.85 4.08
CA LEU A 17 -14.99 5.12 4.25
C LEU A 17 -15.94 5.37 3.08
N TRP A 18 -15.46 5.22 1.84
CA TRP A 18 -16.29 5.39 0.65
C TRP A 18 -17.48 4.42 0.66
N LYS A 19 -17.24 3.13 0.90
CA LYS A 19 -18.31 2.12 0.92
C LYS A 19 -19.37 2.40 1.99
N THR A 20 -18.96 2.92 3.15
CA THR A 20 -19.85 3.31 4.24
C THR A 20 -20.65 4.56 3.88
N TRP A 21 -20.04 5.54 3.21
CA TRP A 21 -20.70 6.80 2.82
C TRP A 21 -21.61 6.67 1.60
N GLU A 22 -21.26 5.81 0.65
CA GLU A 22 -22.04 5.53 -0.56
C GLU A 22 -23.34 4.77 -0.25
N GLY A 23 -23.30 3.87 0.75
CA GLY A 23 -24.48 3.11 1.19
C GLY A 23 -25.06 2.17 0.13
N GLY A 24 -24.28 1.80 -0.89
CA GLY A 24 -24.68 0.83 -1.91
C GLY A 24 -25.65 1.35 -2.98
N ARG A 25 -25.82 2.67 -3.11
CA ARG A 25 -26.72 3.27 -4.11
C ARG A 25 -26.38 2.86 -5.55
N ILE A 26 -25.10 2.91 -5.95
CA ILE A 26 -24.68 2.46 -7.29
C ILE A 26 -24.92 0.96 -7.45
N LYS A 27 -24.59 0.16 -6.42
CA LYS A 27 -24.81 -1.29 -6.46
C LYS A 27 -26.29 -1.62 -6.69
N MET A 28 -27.22 -0.92 -6.04
CA MET A 28 -28.66 -1.09 -6.23
C MET A 28 -29.12 -0.72 -7.64
N LEU A 29 -28.58 0.38 -8.20
CA LEU A 29 -28.89 0.83 -9.56
C LEU A 29 -28.40 -0.12 -10.64
N VAL A 30 -27.30 -0.84 -10.39
CA VAL A 30 -26.62 -1.71 -11.38
C VAL A 30 -27.02 -3.19 -11.26
N LEU A 31 -27.50 -3.64 -10.09
CA LEU A 31 -27.79 -5.06 -9.78
C LEU A 31 -28.67 -5.75 -10.83
N ASP A 32 -29.62 -5.01 -11.39
CA ASP A 32 -30.68 -5.52 -12.24
C ASP A 32 -30.48 -5.25 -13.75
N LEU A 33 -29.44 -4.47 -14.11
CA LEU A 33 -29.04 -4.25 -15.50
C LEU A 33 -28.03 -5.32 -16.00
N ASN A 34 -27.26 -5.91 -15.09
CA ASN A 34 -26.19 -6.87 -15.43
C ASN A 34 -26.67 -8.32 -15.61
N CYS A 35 -27.95 -8.61 -15.42
CA CYS A 35 -28.50 -9.95 -15.62
C CYS A 35 -28.73 -10.23 -17.12
N PRO A 36 -28.01 -11.20 -17.73
CA PRO A 36 -28.16 -11.51 -19.17
C PRO A 36 -29.50 -12.17 -19.52
N ILE A 37 -30.25 -12.64 -18.51
CA ILE A 37 -31.52 -13.38 -18.65
C ILE A 37 -32.73 -12.44 -18.73
N VAL A 38 -32.56 -11.14 -18.43
CA VAL A 38 -33.66 -10.16 -18.44
C VAL A 38 -33.97 -9.75 -19.89
N GLY A 39 -35.25 -9.85 -20.27
CA GLY A 39 -35.75 -9.48 -21.60
C GLY A 39 -35.45 -8.01 -21.96
N GLU A 40 -35.27 -7.74 -23.27
CA GLU A 40 -34.87 -6.41 -23.77
C GLU A 40 -35.85 -5.29 -23.38
N ASP A 41 -37.16 -5.57 -23.36
CA ASP A 41 -38.19 -4.60 -22.98
C ASP A 41 -38.03 -4.13 -21.53
N CYS A 42 -37.71 -5.07 -20.63
CA CYS A 42 -37.51 -4.79 -19.22
C CYS A 42 -36.21 -3.98 -18.96
N LYS A 43 -35.19 -4.14 -19.82
CA LYS A 43 -33.98 -3.31 -19.82
C LYS A 43 -34.27 -1.88 -20.31
N ALA A 44 -35.13 -1.71 -21.32
CA ALA A 44 -35.49 -0.40 -21.86
C ALA A 44 -36.25 0.45 -20.83
N ASP A 45 -37.22 -0.13 -20.12
CA ASP A 45 -37.99 0.57 -19.08
C ASP A 45 -37.12 0.98 -17.88
N ARG A 46 -36.20 0.11 -17.47
CA ARG A 46 -35.26 0.40 -16.37
C ARG A 46 -34.22 1.45 -16.75
N LYS A 47 -33.74 1.47 -18.00
CA LYS A 47 -32.90 2.56 -18.51
C LYS A 47 -33.64 3.90 -18.46
N LYS A 48 -34.92 3.93 -18.84
CA LYS A 48 -35.76 5.13 -18.70
C LYS A 48 -35.87 5.59 -17.25
N LEU A 49 -36.17 4.69 -16.31
CA LEU A 49 -36.20 5.00 -14.88
C LEU A 49 -34.85 5.54 -14.36
N LEU A 50 -33.73 5.00 -14.86
CA LEU A 50 -32.39 5.48 -14.50
C LEU A 50 -32.16 6.91 -15.01
N VAL A 51 -32.52 7.18 -16.27
CA VAL A 51 -32.39 8.50 -16.91
C VAL A 51 -33.30 9.51 -16.21
N ASP A 52 -34.54 9.16 -15.88
CA ASP A 52 -35.47 10.00 -15.13
C ASP A 52 -34.95 10.28 -13.71
N TYR A 53 -34.36 9.28 -13.05
CA TYR A 53 -33.72 9.46 -11.75
C TYR A 53 -32.53 10.43 -11.82
N PHE A 54 -31.67 10.30 -12.82
CA PHE A 54 -30.53 11.21 -13.03
C PHE A 54 -30.97 12.62 -13.39
N HIS A 55 -31.97 12.77 -14.27
CA HIS A 55 -32.49 14.07 -14.68
C HIS A 55 -33.16 14.80 -13.50
N SER A 56 -33.88 14.08 -12.65
CA SER A 56 -34.60 14.65 -11.49
C SER A 56 -33.69 14.96 -10.30
N ASN A 57 -32.55 14.26 -10.16
CA ASN A 57 -31.61 14.43 -9.05
C ASN A 57 -30.30 15.13 -9.42
N LEU A 58 -30.14 15.56 -10.68
CA LEU A 58 -28.88 16.10 -11.23
C LEU A 58 -28.30 17.25 -10.39
N HIS A 59 -29.16 18.09 -9.80
CA HIS A 59 -28.75 19.28 -9.06
C HIS A 59 -28.68 19.11 -7.53
N THR A 60 -29.19 18.01 -6.99
CA THR A 60 -29.29 17.73 -5.54
C THR A 60 -28.18 16.80 -5.04
N GLN A 61 -27.41 16.19 -5.96
CA GLN A 61 -26.34 15.23 -5.69
C GLN A 61 -24.98 15.86 -5.34
N ASN A 62 -24.89 17.19 -5.22
CA ASN A 62 -23.63 17.89 -4.90
C ASN A 62 -22.94 17.34 -3.65
N PHE A 63 -23.71 16.92 -2.64
CA PHE A 63 -23.17 16.31 -1.43
C PHE A 63 -22.58 14.90 -1.65
N TYR A 64 -23.14 14.13 -2.59
CA TYR A 64 -22.59 12.84 -3.00
C TYR A 64 -21.27 13.04 -3.76
N ALA A 65 -21.25 13.95 -4.73
CA ALA A 65 -20.04 14.31 -5.47
C ALA A 65 -18.93 14.84 -4.56
N PHE A 66 -19.27 15.67 -3.57
CA PHE A 66 -18.31 16.18 -2.59
C PHE A 66 -17.70 15.07 -1.72
N ARG A 67 -18.51 14.13 -1.24
CA ARG A 67 -18.03 12.95 -0.49
C ARG A 67 -17.10 12.08 -1.32
N PHE A 68 -17.43 11.89 -2.60
CA PHE A 68 -16.58 11.15 -3.53
C PHE A 68 -15.23 11.82 -3.72
N PHE A 69 -15.25 13.13 -3.99
CA PHE A 69 -14.03 13.91 -4.17
C PHE A 69 -13.15 13.90 -2.92
N ILE A 70 -13.73 14.01 -1.72
CA ILE A 70 -12.98 13.87 -0.46
C ILE A 70 -12.33 12.49 -0.35
N CYS A 71 -13.04 11.40 -0.68
CA CYS A 71 -12.46 10.06 -0.65
C CYS A 71 -11.30 9.91 -1.62
N GLU A 72 -11.38 10.52 -2.82
CA GLU A 72 -10.26 10.51 -3.77
C GLU A 72 -9.07 11.35 -3.32
N VAL A 73 -9.32 12.54 -2.75
CA VAL A 73 -8.25 13.34 -2.16
C VAL A 73 -7.59 12.60 -1.00
N LEU A 74 -8.36 11.90 -0.17
CA LEU A 74 -7.84 11.09 0.93
C LEU A 74 -7.01 9.90 0.41
N ASN A 75 -7.44 9.24 -0.68
CA ASN A 75 -6.64 8.21 -1.36
C ASN A 75 -5.30 8.77 -1.83
N PHE A 76 -5.31 9.93 -2.50
CA PHE A 76 -4.10 10.56 -2.99
C PHE A 76 -3.14 10.92 -1.85
N ILE A 77 -3.65 11.56 -0.79
CA ILE A 77 -2.86 11.88 0.42
C ILE A 77 -2.28 10.61 1.04
N ASN A 78 -3.05 9.53 1.11
CA ASN A 78 -2.58 8.26 1.64
C ASN A 78 -1.43 7.68 0.81
N VAL A 79 -1.54 7.66 -0.53
CA VAL A 79 -0.45 7.22 -1.41
C VAL A 79 0.82 8.05 -1.19
N VAL A 80 0.69 9.38 -1.17
CA VAL A 80 1.83 10.28 -0.94
C VAL A 80 2.45 10.05 0.43
N GLY A 81 1.63 9.91 1.48
CA GLY A 81 2.07 9.60 2.83
C GLY A 81 2.80 8.26 2.93
N GLN A 82 2.36 7.24 2.19
CA GLN A 82 3.03 5.93 2.15
C GLN A 82 4.41 6.00 1.51
N ILE A 83 4.59 6.82 0.48
CA ILE A 83 5.90 7.04 -0.15
C ILE A 83 6.88 7.63 0.87
N PHE A 84 6.48 8.70 1.58
CA PHE A 84 7.31 9.31 2.62
C PHE A 84 7.56 8.38 3.82
N PHE A 85 6.56 7.59 4.20
CA PHE A 85 6.71 6.62 5.28
C PHE A 85 7.71 5.51 4.92
N MET A 86 7.69 5.04 3.67
CA MET A 86 8.68 4.07 3.18
C MET A 86 10.08 4.67 3.10
N ASP A 87 10.20 5.91 2.65
CA ASP A 87 11.48 6.63 2.63
C ASP A 87 12.08 6.76 4.03
N PHE A 88 11.29 7.21 4.99
CA PHE A 88 11.72 7.29 6.40
C PHE A 88 12.06 5.91 6.98
N PHE A 89 11.31 4.86 6.62
CA PHE A 89 11.56 3.50 7.11
C PHE A 89 12.86 2.90 6.56
N LEU A 90 13.23 3.24 5.32
CA LEU A 90 14.43 2.77 4.65
C LEU A 90 15.63 3.74 4.82
N ASP A 91 15.55 4.65 5.80
CA ASP A 91 16.61 5.61 6.16
C ASP A 91 17.04 6.54 5.01
N GLY A 92 16.09 6.92 4.14
CA GLY A 92 16.33 7.89 3.06
C GLY A 92 16.83 7.30 1.73
N GLU A 93 16.95 5.97 1.62
CA GLU A 93 17.50 5.29 0.43
C GLU A 93 16.41 4.98 -0.64
N PHE A 94 15.12 5.24 -0.37
CA PHE A 94 14.00 4.89 -1.26
C PHE A 94 13.84 5.76 -2.53
N PRO A 95 13.90 7.10 -2.48
CA PRO A 95 13.68 7.95 -3.66
C PRO A 95 14.83 7.86 -4.67
N THR A 96 16.05 7.61 -4.20
CA THR A 96 17.23 7.35 -5.05
C THR A 96 17.18 5.96 -5.67
N TYR A 97 16.61 4.97 -4.97
CA TYR A 97 16.51 3.59 -5.47
C TYR A 97 15.82 3.50 -6.84
N GLY A 98 14.74 4.26 -7.08
CA GLY A 98 14.00 4.21 -8.34
C GLY A 98 14.83 4.58 -9.57
N SER A 99 15.64 5.65 -9.49
CA SER A 99 16.56 6.05 -10.56
C SER A 99 17.78 5.14 -10.64
N ASP A 100 18.28 4.71 -9.49
CA ASP A 100 19.54 3.98 -9.40
C ASP A 100 19.38 2.54 -9.89
N VAL A 101 18.23 1.90 -9.64
CA VAL A 101 17.89 0.57 -10.18
C VAL A 101 17.93 0.54 -11.71
N VAL A 102 17.47 1.59 -12.39
CA VAL A 102 17.54 1.67 -13.86
C VAL A 102 19.00 1.66 -14.32
N SER A 103 19.88 2.41 -13.65
CA SER A 103 21.30 2.46 -13.96
C SER A 103 22.06 1.16 -13.62
N PHE A 104 21.66 0.46 -12.55
CA PHE A 104 22.26 -0.81 -12.14
C PHE A 104 21.86 -1.98 -13.03
N THR A 105 20.75 -1.88 -13.78
CA THR A 105 20.33 -2.93 -14.71
C THR A 105 21.38 -3.15 -15.81
N GLU A 106 22.19 -2.13 -16.13
CA GLU A 106 23.23 -2.16 -17.17
C GLU A 106 24.62 -2.61 -16.66
N MET A 107 24.85 -2.73 -15.35
CA MET A 107 26.16 -3.10 -14.78
C MET A 107 26.34 -4.61 -14.63
N GLU A 108 27.58 -5.13 -14.66
CA GLU A 108 27.84 -6.56 -14.46
C GLU A 108 27.52 -7.01 -13.02
N PRO A 109 26.99 -8.25 -12.80
CA PRO A 109 26.49 -8.69 -11.49
C PRO A 109 27.50 -8.70 -10.33
N GLU A 110 28.80 -8.78 -10.63
CA GLU A 110 29.86 -8.87 -9.61
C GLU A 110 30.18 -7.51 -8.94
N ASP A 111 29.88 -6.40 -9.61
CA ASP A 111 30.11 -5.04 -9.09
C ASP A 111 28.83 -4.35 -8.58
N ARG A 112 27.67 -5.02 -8.66
CA ARG A 112 26.40 -4.49 -8.18
C ARG A 112 26.35 -4.49 -6.65
N VAL A 113 26.70 -3.37 -6.03
CA VAL A 113 26.37 -3.13 -4.62
C VAL A 113 24.93 -2.66 -4.54
N ASP A 114 23.99 -3.61 -4.36
CA ASP A 114 22.58 -3.28 -4.17
C ASP A 114 22.43 -2.33 -2.95
N PRO A 115 21.81 -1.15 -3.09
CA PRO A 115 21.58 -0.23 -1.96
C PRO A 115 20.84 -0.90 -0.80
N MET A 116 19.96 -1.85 -1.15
CA MET A 116 19.19 -2.65 -0.20
C MET A 116 20.06 -3.57 0.68
N ALA A 117 21.30 -3.90 0.27
CA ALA A 117 22.23 -4.64 1.12
C ALA A 117 22.75 -3.80 2.31
N ARG A 118 22.73 -2.47 2.19
CA ARG A 118 23.07 -1.53 3.28
C ARG A 118 21.92 -1.43 4.29
N VAL A 119 20.68 -1.37 3.80
CA VAL A 119 19.47 -1.27 4.63
C VAL A 119 19.15 -2.60 5.31
N PHE A 120 19.31 -3.72 4.59
CA PHE A 120 19.02 -5.07 5.07
C PHE A 120 20.28 -5.95 5.10
N PRO A 121 21.22 -5.75 6.04
CA PRO A 121 22.43 -6.53 6.10
C PRO A 121 22.13 -8.00 6.40
N LYS A 122 22.77 -8.90 5.65
CA LYS A 122 22.64 -10.37 5.79
C LYS A 122 23.50 -10.92 6.93
N VAL A 123 24.53 -10.17 7.35
CA VAL A 123 25.43 -10.49 8.46
C VAL A 123 25.70 -9.27 9.32
N THR A 124 25.79 -9.44 10.65
CA THR A 124 26.13 -8.35 11.59
C THR A 124 27.04 -8.83 12.71
N LYS A 125 27.71 -7.89 13.38
CA LYS A 125 28.47 -8.14 14.60
C LYS A 125 27.53 -8.10 15.81
N CYS A 126 27.42 -9.21 16.53
CA CYS A 126 26.72 -9.30 17.80
C CYS A 126 27.71 -9.29 18.97
N THR A 127 27.49 -8.42 19.94
CA THR A 127 28.27 -8.37 21.18
C THR A 127 27.50 -9.09 22.29
N PHE A 128 27.98 -10.25 22.71
CA PHE A 128 27.44 -11.01 23.83
C PHE A 128 28.12 -10.60 25.14
N HIS A 129 27.32 -10.29 26.16
CA HIS A 129 27.82 -9.95 27.48
C HIS A 129 27.66 -11.16 28.41
N LYS A 130 28.75 -11.72 28.91
CA LYS A 130 28.78 -12.83 29.86
C LYS A 130 29.43 -12.40 31.17
N TYR A 131 28.91 -12.87 32.30
CA TYR A 131 29.53 -12.62 33.61
C TYR A 131 30.53 -13.72 33.95
N GLY A 132 31.77 -13.32 34.23
CA GLY A 132 32.81 -14.22 34.71
C GLY A 132 32.62 -14.60 36.18
N PRO A 133 33.39 -15.58 36.70
CA PRO A 133 33.32 -16.00 38.11
C PRO A 133 33.68 -14.89 39.10
N SER A 134 34.41 -13.85 38.67
CA SER A 134 34.71 -12.65 39.48
C SER A 134 33.62 -11.56 39.41
N GLY A 135 32.49 -11.81 38.74
CA GLY A 135 31.42 -10.81 38.52
C GLY A 135 31.71 -9.78 37.43
N THR A 136 32.89 -9.82 36.80
CA THR A 136 33.28 -8.91 35.71
C THR A 136 32.57 -9.28 34.40
N VAL A 137 32.12 -8.28 33.64
CA VAL A 137 31.51 -8.46 32.32
C VAL A 137 32.60 -8.78 31.28
N GLN A 138 32.48 -9.93 30.63
CA GLN A 138 33.26 -10.33 29.47
C GLN A 138 32.43 -10.11 28.21
N LYS A 139 32.99 -9.37 27.25
CA LYS A 139 32.38 -9.13 25.93
C LYS A 139 32.90 -10.16 24.95
N LEU A 140 32.01 -10.92 24.33
CA LEU A 140 32.32 -11.84 23.24
C LEU A 140 31.67 -11.32 21.97
N ASP A 141 32.48 -11.10 20.93
CA ASP A 141 31.99 -10.69 19.64
C ASP A 141 31.78 -11.92 18.74
N GLY A 142 30.60 -12.03 18.13
CA GLY A 142 30.26 -13.07 17.17
C GLY A 142 29.69 -12.49 15.89
N LEU A 143 29.86 -13.22 14.78
CA LEU A 143 29.15 -12.93 13.54
C LEU A 143 27.77 -13.60 13.59
N CYS A 144 26.73 -12.81 13.40
CA CYS A 144 25.34 -13.24 13.34
C CYS A 144 24.83 -13.16 11.91
N VAL A 145 24.18 -14.22 11.43
CA VAL A 145 23.49 -14.23 10.13
C VAL A 145 22.02 -13.85 10.34
N LEU A 146 21.48 -12.97 9.49
CA LEU A 146 20.10 -12.51 9.53
C LEU A 146 19.33 -13.06 8.32
N PRO A 147 18.78 -14.29 8.40
CA PRO A 147 18.08 -14.90 7.27
C PRO A 147 16.82 -14.14 6.86
N LEU A 148 16.17 -13.43 7.79
CA LEU A 148 14.98 -12.61 7.50
C LEU A 148 15.29 -11.42 6.57
N ASN A 149 16.52 -10.88 6.63
CA ASN A 149 16.91 -9.75 5.80
C ASN A 149 17.10 -10.16 4.34
N ILE A 150 17.46 -11.42 4.05
CA ILE A 150 17.52 -11.96 2.69
C ILE A 150 16.15 -11.85 2.00
N VAL A 151 15.08 -12.09 2.74
CA VAL A 151 13.71 -12.00 2.23
C VAL A 151 13.25 -10.55 2.14
N ASN A 152 13.50 -9.74 3.18
CA ASN A 152 13.08 -8.34 3.20
C ASN A 152 13.74 -7.52 2.07
N GLU A 153 15.02 -7.77 1.76
CA GLU A 153 15.76 -7.15 0.65
C GLU A 153 15.09 -7.36 -0.72
N LYS A 154 14.28 -8.42 -0.88
CA LYS A 154 13.58 -8.71 -2.14
C LYS A 154 12.12 -8.28 -2.14
N ILE A 155 11.52 -8.05 -0.97
CA ILE A 155 10.12 -7.66 -0.84
C ILE A 155 9.95 -6.15 -0.90
N TYR A 156 10.87 -5.42 -0.27
CA TYR A 156 10.92 -3.95 -0.29
C TYR A 156 11.73 -3.46 -1.49
#